data_AF-W4UN66-F1
#
_entry.id   AF-W4UN66-F1
#
_cell.length_a   1.000
_cell.length_b   1.000
_cell.length_c   1.000
_cell.angle_alpha   90.00
_cell.angle_beta   90.00
_cell.angle_gamma   90.00
#
_symmetry.space_group_name_H-M   'P 1'
#
loop_
_entity.id
_entity.type
_entity.pdbx_description
1 polymer ?
#
loop_
_entity_poly.entity_id
_entity_poly.type
_entity_poly.pdbx_seq_one_letter_code
_entity_poly.pdbx_strand_id
1 'polypeptide(L)'
;MRCLNGGWSYSWQGDKADECAQAYNTIYEAFCLKYGSEHIKYEPGVTYSTAKDALWWQENEPQIAKAVAAAQGVDVIVACIGENSYCETPGNLTDLNLSTNQTELIKALAATGKPVILVLNEGRPRIINEIVPLVKAVVHVMLPGNYGADALTNLLTGEVNFSGKLPFTYPRLINSLATYDYKPCENMGQMDGNYNYDSVMDVQWPFGAGLSYNTYTYANFKVDRSTFKAEDELTFSVDVTNNGQVAGKESVLLYSTDLFASITPDVMRLRNFEKVEIQPGETQTVVLKLKGSDLAFVGSDKKWRLESGDFRMTCGGESLMLQCSATKVWNTPNR
;
A
#
# COMPACT_ATOMS: atom_id res chain seq x y z
N MET A 1 19.24 0.44 11.94
CA MET A 1 19.23 -0.21 10.61
C MET A 1 18.44 -1.51 10.53
N ARG A 2 18.39 -2.32 11.59
CA ARG A 2 17.62 -3.58 11.63
C ARG A 2 16.16 -3.46 11.15
N CYS A 3 15.39 -2.51 11.69
CA CYS A 3 13.98 -2.35 11.34
C CYS A 3 13.75 -1.99 9.86
N LEU A 4 14.61 -1.14 9.29
CA LEU A 4 14.48 -0.71 7.88
C LEU A 4 14.71 -1.86 6.89
N ASN A 5 15.54 -2.82 7.26
CA ASN A 5 15.92 -3.94 6.38
C ASN A 5 14.95 -5.13 6.50
N GLY A 6 14.56 -5.50 7.72
CA GLY A 6 13.79 -6.74 7.96
C GLY A 6 14.67 -8.00 7.85
N GLY A 7 14.03 -9.16 7.61
CA GLY A 7 14.72 -10.43 7.41
C GLY A 7 15.59 -10.46 6.13
N TRP A 8 16.32 -11.56 5.92
CA TRP A 8 17.19 -11.76 4.74
C TRP A 8 18.27 -10.67 4.52
N SER A 9 18.68 -9.98 5.58
CA SER A 9 19.57 -8.83 5.50
C SER A 9 20.74 -9.00 6.47
N TYR A 10 21.94 -9.24 5.94
CA TYR A 10 23.18 -9.56 6.67
C TYR A 10 23.17 -10.88 7.46
N SER A 11 22.07 -11.18 8.15
CA SER A 11 21.75 -12.49 8.71
C SER A 11 20.34 -12.89 8.26
N TRP A 12 20.00 -14.16 8.43
CA TRP A 12 18.68 -14.69 8.09
C TRP A 12 17.54 -13.92 8.77
N GLN A 13 17.65 -13.69 10.09
CA GLN A 13 16.64 -12.95 10.86
C GLN A 13 16.81 -11.42 10.80
N GLY A 14 17.86 -10.91 10.15
CA GLY A 14 18.16 -9.47 10.07
C GLY A 14 18.79 -8.88 11.34
N ASP A 15 18.98 -9.69 12.40
CA ASP A 15 19.46 -9.27 13.72
C ASP A 15 20.87 -8.66 13.71
N LYS A 16 21.69 -8.96 12.70
CA LYS A 16 23.05 -8.40 12.55
C LYS A 16 23.11 -7.09 11.78
N ALA A 17 21.98 -6.56 11.32
CA ALA A 17 21.99 -5.38 10.45
C ALA A 17 22.65 -4.16 11.11
N ASP A 18 22.45 -3.93 12.40
CA ASP A 18 23.05 -2.77 13.09
C ASP A 18 24.58 -2.89 13.25
N GLU A 19 25.12 -4.11 13.23
CA GLU A 19 26.56 -4.37 13.22
C GLU A 19 27.18 -4.14 11.83
N CYS A 20 26.46 -4.55 10.78
CA CYS A 20 26.98 -4.57 9.40
C CYS A 20 26.64 -3.32 8.58
N ALA A 21 25.62 -2.55 8.97
CA ALA A 21 25.07 -1.45 8.17
C ALA A 21 25.47 -0.06 8.69
N GLN A 22 26.58 0.07 9.42
CA GLN A 22 26.98 1.35 10.03
C GLN A 22 27.35 2.47 9.03
N ALA A 23 27.55 2.12 7.76
CA ALA A 23 27.80 3.09 6.69
C ALA A 23 26.51 3.80 6.20
N TYR A 24 25.33 3.40 6.70
CA TYR A 24 24.03 3.88 6.26
C TYR A 24 23.28 4.54 7.40
N ASN A 25 22.32 5.41 7.06
CA ASN A 25 21.61 6.22 8.03
C ASN A 25 20.36 5.49 8.57
N THR A 26 20.20 5.51 9.88
CA THR A 26 18.89 5.33 10.53
C THR A 26 17.97 6.53 10.23
N ILE A 27 16.68 6.39 10.52
CA ILE A 27 15.73 7.51 10.40
C ILE A 27 16.21 8.72 11.21
N TYR A 28 16.68 8.50 12.45
CA TYR A 28 17.22 9.57 13.28
C TYR A 28 18.42 10.26 12.62
N GLU A 29 19.42 9.50 12.15
CA GLU A 29 20.61 10.06 11.52
C GLU A 29 20.29 10.82 10.23
N ALA A 30 19.40 10.31 9.37
CA ALA A 30 18.97 11.00 8.16
C ALA A 30 18.28 12.34 8.47
N PHE A 31 17.43 12.38 9.50
CA PHE A 31 16.81 13.62 9.96
C PHE A 31 17.84 14.60 10.54
N CYS A 32 18.81 14.13 11.34
CA CYS A 32 19.88 14.98 11.86
C CYS A 32 20.76 15.57 10.75
N LEU A 33 21.10 14.77 9.73
CA LEU A 33 21.85 15.24 8.57
C LEU A 33 21.08 16.31 7.79
N LYS A 34 19.75 16.17 7.70
CA LYS A 34 18.89 17.09 6.96
C LYS A 34 18.61 18.40 7.68
N TYR A 35 18.35 18.35 8.99
CA TYR A 35 17.84 19.48 9.76
C TYR A 35 18.83 20.03 10.80
N GLY A 36 19.95 19.36 11.07
CA GLY A 36 20.83 19.65 12.20
C GLY A 36 20.38 18.91 13.46
N SER A 37 21.32 18.33 14.22
CA SER A 37 21.00 17.52 15.40
C SER A 37 20.43 18.35 16.55
N GLU A 38 20.74 19.63 16.61
CA GLU A 38 20.18 20.61 17.54
C GLU A 38 18.67 20.85 17.35
N HIS A 39 18.14 20.50 16.17
CA HIS A 39 16.73 20.61 15.83
C HIS A 39 15.97 19.29 15.95
N ILE A 40 16.66 18.17 16.25
CA ILE A 40 16.05 16.85 16.35
C ILE A 40 16.11 16.36 17.79
N LYS A 41 14.93 16.17 18.40
CA LYS A 41 14.80 15.54 19.71
C LYS A 41 14.41 14.08 19.56
N TYR A 42 15.28 13.16 19.97
CA TYR A 42 15.01 11.74 19.96
C TYR A 42 14.68 11.20 21.35
N GLU A 43 13.41 10.86 21.56
CA GLU A 43 12.90 10.23 22.77
C GLU A 43 11.93 9.10 22.35
N PRO A 44 12.37 7.83 22.33
CA PRO A 44 11.65 6.76 21.63
C PRO A 44 10.34 6.35 22.31
N GLY A 45 10.24 6.49 23.65
CA GLY A 45 9.10 6.02 24.43
C GLY A 45 9.00 4.50 24.52
N VAL A 46 8.93 3.80 23.39
CA VAL A 46 8.92 2.33 23.26
C VAL A 46 10.11 1.91 22.42
N THR A 47 10.79 0.82 22.81
CA THR A 47 11.93 0.28 22.08
C THR A 47 11.87 -1.24 22.04
N TYR A 48 12.36 -1.85 20.95
CA TYR A 48 12.56 -3.29 20.92
C TYR A 48 13.68 -3.72 21.87
N SER A 49 13.56 -4.92 22.43
CA SER A 49 14.64 -5.52 23.21
C SER A 49 15.82 -5.86 22.31
N THR A 50 17.02 -5.44 22.72
CA THR A 50 18.29 -5.74 22.05
C THR A 50 19.07 -6.85 22.76
N ALA A 51 18.42 -7.56 23.69
CA ALA A 51 19.04 -8.71 24.33
C ALA A 51 19.37 -9.79 23.29
N LYS A 52 20.44 -10.56 23.53
CA LYS A 52 20.98 -11.54 22.57
C LYS A 52 19.92 -12.53 22.06
N ASP A 53 19.01 -12.95 22.93
CA ASP A 53 17.96 -13.93 22.62
C ASP A 53 16.57 -13.28 22.56
N ALA A 54 16.51 -11.95 22.40
CA ALA A 54 15.26 -11.22 22.26
C ALA A 54 14.52 -11.66 21.00
N LEU A 55 13.24 -11.97 21.17
CA LEU A 55 12.36 -12.29 20.05
C LEU A 55 11.96 -11.01 19.33
N TRP A 56 11.64 -11.12 18.03
CA TRP A 56 11.35 -9.96 17.17
C TRP A 56 10.20 -9.08 17.69
N TRP A 57 9.24 -9.68 18.41
CA TRP A 57 8.08 -8.99 19.00
C TRP A 57 8.35 -8.40 20.39
N GLN A 58 9.50 -8.70 21.01
CA GLN A 58 9.77 -8.30 22.38
C GLN A 58 10.18 -6.83 22.46
N GLU A 59 9.47 -6.07 23.29
CA GLU A 59 9.74 -4.67 23.61
C GLU A 59 10.26 -4.55 25.04
N ASN A 60 11.02 -3.49 25.32
CA ASN A 60 11.42 -3.12 26.68
C ASN A 60 10.24 -2.45 27.42
N GLU A 61 10.39 -2.30 28.74
CA GLU A 61 9.41 -1.55 29.55
C GLU A 61 9.18 -0.14 28.95
N PRO A 62 7.93 0.24 28.63
CA PRO A 62 7.63 1.49 27.97
C PRO A 62 7.92 2.71 28.87
N GLN A 63 8.58 3.72 28.30
CA GLN A 63 8.89 5.00 28.93
C GLN A 63 8.11 6.15 28.24
N ILE A 64 6.82 5.92 27.96
CA ILE A 64 5.94 6.84 27.22
C ILE A 64 5.94 8.26 27.81
N ALA A 65 5.97 8.39 29.13
CA ALA A 65 5.99 9.69 29.81
C ALA A 65 7.19 10.57 29.39
N LYS A 66 8.35 9.97 29.08
CA LYS A 66 9.52 10.73 28.58
C LYS A 66 9.27 11.30 27.20
N ALA A 67 8.70 10.51 26.29
CA ALA A 67 8.33 10.97 24.95
C ALA A 67 7.26 12.07 24.99
N VAL A 68 6.27 11.95 25.88
CA VAL A 68 5.25 12.99 26.11
C VAL A 68 5.86 14.28 26.66
N ALA A 69 6.75 14.20 27.66
CA ALA A 69 7.46 15.37 28.17
C ALA A 69 8.34 16.01 27.08
N ALA A 70 8.93 15.19 26.21
CA ALA A 70 9.75 15.65 25.12
C ALA A 70 8.99 16.44 24.06
N ALA A 71 7.74 16.06 23.81
CA ALA A 71 6.85 16.66 22.82
C ALA A 71 6.49 18.13 23.08
N GLN A 72 6.62 18.62 24.32
CA GLN A 72 6.28 20.02 24.65
C GLN A 72 7.15 21.02 23.87
N GLY A 73 8.40 20.66 23.57
CA GLY A 73 9.40 21.54 22.94
C GLY A 73 9.58 21.37 21.43
N VAL A 74 8.68 20.66 20.73
CA VAL A 74 8.78 20.42 19.28
C VAL A 74 7.56 20.93 18.53
N ASP A 75 7.72 21.22 17.24
CA ASP A 75 6.63 21.67 16.37
C ASP A 75 5.84 20.49 15.78
N VAL A 76 6.51 19.37 15.52
CA VAL A 76 5.96 18.16 14.90
C VAL A 76 6.57 16.91 15.53
N ILE A 77 5.78 15.85 15.62
CA ILE A 77 6.20 14.53 16.10
C ILE A 77 6.22 13.58 14.92
N VAL A 78 7.35 12.93 14.67
CA VAL A 78 7.46 11.79 13.74
C VAL A 78 7.58 10.53 14.57
N ALA A 79 6.54 9.70 14.56
CA ALA A 79 6.49 8.46 15.33
C ALA A 79 6.65 7.25 14.40
N CYS A 80 7.79 6.56 14.53
CA CYS A 80 8.11 5.37 13.76
C CYS A 80 7.63 4.13 14.51
N ILE A 81 6.68 3.41 13.94
CA ILE A 81 6.02 2.24 14.54
C ILE A 81 5.97 1.07 13.55
N GLY A 82 5.68 -0.12 14.05
CA GLY A 82 5.52 -1.32 13.23
C GLY A 82 6.16 -2.54 13.87
N GLU A 83 7.06 -3.20 13.14
CA GLU A 83 7.66 -4.48 13.53
C GLU A 83 9.20 -4.41 13.49
N ASN A 84 9.84 -5.18 14.37
CA ASN A 84 11.27 -5.48 14.24
C ASN A 84 11.49 -6.56 13.16
N SER A 85 12.74 -6.81 12.78
CA SER A 85 13.06 -7.83 11.78
C SER A 85 12.75 -9.26 12.26
N TYR A 86 12.22 -10.06 11.33
CA TYR A 86 12.00 -11.49 11.47
C TYR A 86 12.09 -12.15 10.09
N CYS A 87 12.21 -13.49 10.07
CA CYS A 87 12.18 -14.25 8.82
C CYS A 87 11.52 -15.62 9.00
N GLU A 88 10.64 -16.00 8.07
CA GLU A 88 9.96 -17.30 8.00
C GLU A 88 9.20 -17.69 9.29
N THR A 89 9.21 -18.98 9.66
CA THR A 89 8.45 -19.55 10.79
C THR A 89 8.71 -18.84 12.13
N PRO A 90 9.95 -18.45 12.51
CA PRO A 90 10.18 -17.64 13.70
C PRO A 90 9.42 -16.30 13.72
N GLY A 91 9.05 -15.78 12.55
CA GLY A 91 8.24 -14.58 12.38
C GLY A 91 6.73 -14.79 12.60
N ASN A 92 6.27 -16.00 12.90
CA ASN A 92 4.86 -16.27 13.16
C ASN A 92 4.33 -15.37 14.29
N LEU A 93 3.09 -14.91 14.11
CA LEU A 93 2.35 -14.09 15.06
C LEU A 93 1.08 -14.83 15.49
N THR A 94 0.52 -14.47 16.65
CA THR A 94 -0.77 -14.95 17.13
C THR A 94 -1.86 -13.87 17.07
N ASP A 95 -1.46 -12.62 16.79
CA ASP A 95 -2.34 -11.46 16.71
C ASP A 95 -1.76 -10.47 15.68
N LEU A 96 -2.60 -9.90 14.82
CA LEU A 96 -2.23 -8.90 13.79
C LEU A 96 -2.33 -7.45 14.31
N ASN A 97 -2.95 -7.20 15.47
CA ASN A 97 -3.04 -5.87 16.08
C ASN A 97 -1.68 -5.28 16.43
N LEU A 98 -1.41 -4.01 16.11
CA LEU A 98 -0.17 -3.35 16.55
C LEU A 98 0.04 -3.53 18.06
N SER A 99 1.30 -3.65 18.50
CA SER A 99 1.65 -3.76 19.93
C SER A 99 0.89 -2.74 20.77
N THR A 100 0.33 -3.18 21.90
CA THR A 100 -0.35 -2.30 22.85
C THR A 100 0.56 -1.16 23.29
N ASN A 101 1.86 -1.39 23.51
CA ASN A 101 2.76 -0.32 23.95
C ASN A 101 2.91 0.77 22.88
N GLN A 102 3.06 0.38 21.60
CA GLN A 102 3.14 1.33 20.50
C GLN A 102 1.81 2.07 20.30
N THR A 103 0.68 1.37 20.39
CA THR A 103 -0.66 1.96 20.34
C THR A 103 -0.86 3.02 21.43
N GLU A 104 -0.50 2.71 22.67
CA GLU A 104 -0.62 3.64 23.80
C GLU A 104 0.38 4.80 23.70
N LEU A 105 1.58 4.58 23.14
CA LEU A 105 2.52 5.67 22.82
C LEU A 105 1.87 6.68 21.86
N ILE A 106 1.26 6.21 20.76
CA ILE A 106 0.63 7.11 19.78
C ILE A 106 -0.55 7.86 20.39
N LYS A 107 -1.41 7.19 21.16
CA LYS A 107 -2.52 7.84 21.88
C LYS A 107 -2.01 8.94 22.82
N ALA A 108 -0.95 8.66 23.58
CA ALA A 108 -0.36 9.64 24.50
C ALA A 108 0.30 10.82 23.79
N LEU A 109 0.99 10.58 22.67
CA LEU A 109 1.59 11.65 21.86
C LEU A 109 0.51 12.52 21.20
N ALA A 110 -0.55 11.93 20.66
CA ALA A 110 -1.67 12.67 20.09
C ALA A 110 -2.39 13.55 21.12
N ALA A 111 -2.52 13.07 22.37
CA ALA A 111 -3.13 13.83 23.47
C ALA A 111 -2.35 15.11 23.86
N THR A 112 -1.10 15.27 23.41
CA THR A 112 -0.34 16.52 23.62
C THR A 112 -0.84 17.69 22.77
N GLY A 113 -1.67 17.41 21.75
CA GLY A 113 -2.15 18.40 20.78
C GLY A 113 -1.15 18.76 19.68
N LYS A 114 0.06 18.18 19.70
CA LYS A 114 1.06 18.35 18.63
C LYS A 114 0.69 17.52 17.40
N PRO A 115 0.98 17.99 16.18
CA PRO A 115 0.76 17.19 14.97
C PRO A 115 1.68 15.97 14.97
N VAL A 116 1.08 14.78 14.82
CA VAL A 116 1.79 13.50 14.72
C VAL A 116 1.78 13.01 13.29
N ILE A 117 2.95 12.61 12.78
CA ILE A 117 3.15 11.90 11.51
C ILE A 117 3.56 10.47 11.86
N LEU A 118 2.76 9.48 11.47
CA LEU A 118 3.12 8.08 11.63
C LEU A 118 3.99 7.62 10.47
N VAL A 119 5.07 6.92 10.81
CA VAL A 119 5.89 6.18 9.85
C VAL A 119 5.71 4.70 10.17
N LEU A 120 5.05 3.97 9.27
CA LEU A 120 4.84 2.53 9.40
C LEU A 120 6.04 1.81 8.76
N ASN A 121 6.86 1.16 9.58
CA ASN A 121 8.01 0.33 9.17
C ASN A 121 7.78 -1.10 9.66
N GLU A 122 7.27 -1.93 8.77
CA GLU A 122 6.76 -3.27 9.10
C GLU A 122 6.79 -4.18 7.87
N GLY A 123 6.89 -5.49 8.11
CA GLY A 123 6.84 -6.50 7.04
C GLY A 123 5.42 -6.94 6.71
N ARG A 124 4.47 -6.70 7.61
CA ARG A 124 3.04 -6.98 7.45
C ARG A 124 2.21 -5.80 7.92
N PRO A 125 1.01 -5.56 7.36
CA PRO A 125 0.16 -4.46 7.78
C PRO A 125 -0.50 -4.75 9.14
N ARG A 126 0.07 -4.20 10.22
CA ARG A 126 -0.52 -4.34 11.56
C ARG A 126 -1.87 -3.63 11.62
N ILE A 127 -2.80 -4.11 12.45
CA ILE A 127 -4.08 -3.38 12.63
C ILE A 127 -3.81 -2.12 13.47
N ILE A 128 -4.17 -0.96 12.92
CA ILE A 128 -3.89 0.39 13.46
C ILE A 128 -5.10 1.33 13.42
N ASN A 129 -6.30 0.80 13.19
CA ASN A 129 -7.54 1.56 13.05
C ASN A 129 -7.82 2.52 14.22
N GLU A 130 -7.40 2.20 15.44
CA GLU A 130 -7.59 3.06 16.62
C GLU A 130 -6.73 4.33 16.60
N ILE A 131 -5.55 4.28 15.96
CA ILE A 131 -4.57 5.38 16.02
C ILE A 131 -4.55 6.24 14.76
N VAL A 132 -4.97 5.71 13.60
CA VAL A 132 -5.05 6.47 12.35
C VAL A 132 -5.89 7.76 12.49
N PRO A 133 -7.06 7.77 13.16
CA PRO A 133 -7.85 8.98 13.35
C PRO A 133 -7.17 10.06 14.22
N LEU A 134 -6.14 9.69 14.98
CA LEU A 134 -5.48 10.56 15.97
C LEU A 134 -4.31 11.36 15.38
N VAL A 135 -3.89 11.04 14.16
CA VAL A 135 -2.66 11.57 13.55
C VAL A 135 -2.97 12.42 12.31
N LYS A 136 -2.00 13.26 11.91
CA LYS A 136 -2.15 14.17 10.76
C LYS A 136 -1.73 13.56 9.43
N ALA A 137 -0.79 12.63 9.46
CA ALA A 137 -0.31 11.93 8.27
C ALA A 137 0.19 10.54 8.61
N VAL A 138 0.17 9.66 7.61
CA VAL A 138 0.71 8.30 7.68
C VAL A 138 1.58 8.10 6.45
N VAL A 139 2.83 7.65 6.65
CA VAL A 139 3.75 7.23 5.59
C VAL A 139 4.08 5.77 5.84
N HIS A 140 3.73 4.91 4.90
CA HIS A 140 4.05 3.49 4.99
C HIS A 140 5.31 3.18 4.17
N VAL A 141 6.42 2.94 4.86
CA VAL A 141 7.73 2.68 4.23
C VAL A 141 7.99 1.19 4.01
N MET A 142 7.15 0.31 4.54
CA MET A 142 7.33 -1.15 4.53
C MET A 142 8.71 -1.51 5.10
N LEU A 143 9.54 -2.21 4.32
CA LEU A 143 10.94 -2.52 4.61
C LEU A 143 11.83 -1.90 3.50
N PRO A 144 12.22 -0.61 3.65
CA PRO A 144 12.84 0.15 2.56
C PRO A 144 14.36 -0.07 2.40
N GLY A 145 14.99 -0.89 3.25
CA GLY A 145 16.41 -1.21 3.19
C GLY A 145 17.34 -0.06 3.61
N ASN A 146 18.62 -0.18 3.23
CA ASN A 146 19.69 0.71 3.72
C ASN A 146 19.52 2.20 3.40
N TYR A 147 18.91 2.55 2.27
CA TYR A 147 18.66 3.96 1.88
C TYR A 147 17.26 4.43 2.26
N GLY A 148 16.51 3.63 3.01
CA GLY A 148 15.12 3.91 3.32
C GLY A 148 14.91 5.14 4.19
N ALA A 149 15.84 5.39 5.12
CA ALA A 149 15.82 6.60 5.95
C ALA A 149 16.05 7.86 5.12
N ASP A 150 17.06 7.87 4.26
CA ASP A 150 17.38 8.99 3.38
C ASP A 150 16.20 9.28 2.44
N ALA A 151 15.61 8.24 1.85
CA ALA A 151 14.43 8.37 1.01
C ALA A 151 13.23 8.94 1.78
N LEU A 152 12.97 8.46 3.00
CA LEU A 152 11.89 8.98 3.85
C LEU A 152 12.09 10.46 4.17
N THR A 153 13.30 10.87 4.53
CA THR A 153 13.61 12.26 4.83
C THR A 153 13.46 13.15 3.60
N ASN A 154 13.95 12.72 2.43
CA ASN A 154 13.77 13.46 1.16
C ASN A 154 12.29 13.60 0.78
N LEU A 155 11.48 12.56 1.07
CA LEU A 155 10.03 12.61 0.88
C LEU A 155 9.38 13.60 1.84
N LEU A 156 9.58 13.45 3.14
CA LEU A 156 8.94 14.30 4.16
C LEU A 156 9.34 15.79 4.08
N THR A 157 10.50 16.08 3.50
CA THR A 157 10.98 17.45 3.27
C THR A 157 10.49 18.05 1.94
N GLY A 158 9.85 17.25 1.09
CA GLY A 158 9.37 17.68 -0.22
C GLY A 158 10.44 17.77 -1.31
N GLU A 159 11.68 17.32 -1.06
CA GLU A 159 12.71 17.23 -2.10
C GLU A 159 12.35 16.22 -3.18
N VAL A 160 11.70 15.13 -2.77
CA VAL A 160 11.14 14.12 -3.66
C VAL A 160 9.66 14.00 -3.37
N ASN A 161 8.86 13.87 -4.42
CA ASN A 161 7.42 13.66 -4.29
C ASN A 161 7.08 12.16 -4.15
N PHE A 162 6.09 11.84 -3.33
CA PHE A 162 5.57 10.49 -3.19
C PHE A 162 4.99 9.98 -4.52
N SER A 163 5.27 8.71 -4.83
CA SER A 163 4.75 8.01 -6.01
C SER A 163 4.50 6.52 -5.77
N GLY A 164 4.60 6.06 -4.52
CA GLY A 164 4.30 4.69 -4.14
C GLY A 164 2.79 4.46 -4.11
N LYS A 165 2.34 3.29 -4.57
CA LYS A 165 0.96 2.80 -4.42
C LYS A 165 1.00 1.45 -3.72
N LEU A 166 0.04 1.18 -2.84
CA LEU A 166 0.00 -0.06 -2.06
C LEU A 166 -0.12 -1.28 -2.98
N PRO A 167 0.78 -2.28 -2.86
CA PRO A 167 0.71 -3.52 -3.63
C PRO A 167 -0.19 -4.58 -2.96
N PHE A 168 -0.89 -4.22 -1.89
CA PHE A 168 -1.80 -5.08 -1.15
C PHE A 168 -2.93 -4.25 -0.50
N THR A 169 -3.98 -4.90 -0.02
CA THR A 169 -5.05 -4.26 0.76
C THR A 169 -4.65 -4.17 2.23
N TYR A 170 -4.58 -2.95 2.80
CA TYR A 170 -4.27 -2.76 4.21
C TYR A 170 -5.56 -2.98 5.04
N PRO A 171 -5.65 -4.01 5.89
CA PRO A 171 -6.85 -4.33 6.64
C PRO A 171 -7.13 -3.30 7.74
N ARG A 172 -8.43 -3.02 7.99
CA ARG A 172 -8.86 -2.15 9.09
C ARG A 172 -9.18 -2.93 10.36
N LEU A 173 -9.79 -4.10 10.22
CA LEU A 173 -10.24 -4.94 11.34
C LEU A 173 -9.64 -6.34 11.20
N ILE A 174 -9.27 -6.94 12.33
CA ILE A 174 -8.58 -8.24 12.36
C ILE A 174 -9.43 -9.41 11.82
N ASN A 175 -10.76 -9.28 11.86
CA ASN A 175 -11.70 -10.30 11.37
C ASN A 175 -12.38 -9.91 10.03
N SER A 176 -11.88 -8.88 9.35
CA SER A 176 -12.39 -8.41 8.04
C SER A 176 -11.25 -8.33 7.03
N LEU A 177 -10.48 -9.41 6.91
CA LEU A 177 -9.36 -9.49 5.98
C LEU A 177 -9.86 -9.80 4.57
N ALA A 178 -9.42 -9.03 3.59
CA ALA A 178 -9.80 -9.20 2.18
C ALA A 178 -8.68 -8.76 1.23
N THR A 179 -8.69 -9.29 0.02
CA THR A 179 -7.90 -8.79 -1.11
C THR A 179 -8.74 -7.85 -1.97
N TYR A 180 -8.12 -7.11 -2.89
CA TYR A 180 -8.83 -6.13 -3.73
C TYR A 180 -9.69 -6.76 -4.84
N ASP A 181 -9.38 -8.01 -5.19
CA ASP A 181 -10.03 -8.81 -6.22
C ASP A 181 -11.07 -9.79 -5.65
N TYR A 182 -11.70 -9.38 -4.54
CA TYR A 182 -12.77 -10.12 -3.88
C TYR A 182 -13.96 -10.42 -4.81
N LYS A 183 -14.85 -11.34 -4.40
CA LYS A 183 -16.06 -11.67 -5.14
C LYS A 183 -17.21 -10.73 -4.77
N PRO A 184 -18.13 -10.44 -5.70
CA PRO A 184 -19.26 -9.52 -5.45
C PRO A 184 -20.06 -9.81 -4.17
N CYS A 185 -20.19 -11.08 -3.77
CA CYS A 185 -20.91 -11.46 -2.54
C CYS A 185 -20.25 -10.98 -1.23
N GLU A 186 -18.96 -10.62 -1.28
CA GLU A 186 -18.20 -10.12 -0.13
C GLU A 186 -18.44 -8.62 0.12
N ASN A 187 -19.17 -7.94 -0.78
CA ASN A 187 -19.58 -6.55 -0.61
C ASN A 187 -21.01 -6.33 -1.11
N MET A 188 -22.00 -6.67 -0.30
CA MET A 188 -23.41 -6.53 -0.59
C MET A 188 -24.10 -5.69 0.48
N GLY A 189 -24.88 -4.71 0.03
CA GLY A 189 -25.76 -3.97 0.93
C GLY A 189 -26.84 -4.86 1.56
N GLN A 190 -27.58 -4.29 2.49
CA GLN A 190 -28.68 -4.97 3.18
C GLN A 190 -29.65 -5.63 2.18
N MET A 191 -29.89 -6.93 2.35
CA MET A 191 -30.90 -7.68 1.62
C MET A 191 -32.17 -7.83 2.47
N ASP A 192 -33.34 -7.87 1.82
CA ASP A 192 -34.61 -8.17 2.48
C ASP A 192 -34.66 -9.65 2.94
N GLY A 193 -35.05 -9.90 4.20
CA GLY A 193 -35.26 -11.25 4.76
C GLY A 193 -34.67 -11.47 6.16
N ASN A 194 -34.71 -12.73 6.64
CA ASN A 194 -34.20 -13.13 7.97
C ASN A 194 -32.67 -13.18 8.07
N TYR A 195 -31.96 -13.14 6.94
CA TYR A 195 -30.50 -13.19 6.88
C TYR A 195 -29.98 -11.84 6.39
N ASN A 196 -29.58 -10.99 7.32
CA ASN A 196 -28.94 -9.73 7.00
C ASN A 196 -27.51 -10.00 6.55
N TYR A 197 -27.25 -9.83 5.25
CA TYR A 197 -25.93 -10.04 4.67
C TYR A 197 -24.97 -8.88 4.85
N ASP A 198 -25.45 -7.69 5.28
CA ASP A 198 -24.74 -6.39 5.33
C ASP A 198 -23.21 -6.52 5.37
N SER A 199 -22.63 -6.77 4.19
CA SER A 199 -21.23 -7.09 4.03
C SER A 199 -20.59 -5.86 3.43
N VAL A 200 -19.89 -5.15 4.29
CA VAL A 200 -19.20 -3.92 3.93
C VAL A 200 -17.73 -4.22 3.81
N MET A 201 -17.16 -3.96 2.64
CA MET A 201 -15.72 -4.01 2.43
C MET A 201 -15.04 -2.82 3.14
N ASP A 202 -14.82 -2.96 4.44
CA ASP A 202 -14.21 -1.93 5.30
C ASP A 202 -12.71 -2.21 5.51
N VAL A 203 -11.90 -1.67 4.60
CA VAL A 203 -10.43 -1.77 4.60
C VAL A 203 -9.81 -0.42 4.95
N GLN A 204 -8.61 -0.43 5.54
CA GLN A 204 -7.96 0.80 5.98
C GLN A 204 -7.47 1.61 4.78
N TRP A 205 -6.83 0.93 3.82
CA TRP A 205 -6.46 1.46 2.51
C TRP A 205 -6.53 0.35 1.45
N PRO A 206 -7.14 0.58 0.29
CA PRO A 206 -7.24 -0.44 -0.76
C PRO A 206 -5.92 -0.63 -1.52
N PHE A 207 -5.81 -1.75 -2.23
CA PHE A 207 -4.76 -1.94 -3.24
C PHE A 207 -4.73 -0.76 -4.23
N GLY A 208 -3.54 -0.34 -4.64
CA GLY A 208 -3.36 0.79 -5.54
C GLY A 208 -3.57 2.15 -4.88
N ALA A 209 -3.91 2.24 -3.58
CA ALA A 209 -3.95 3.52 -2.89
C ALA A 209 -2.55 4.09 -2.69
N GLY A 210 -2.40 5.39 -2.91
CA GLY A 210 -1.15 6.11 -2.72
C GLY A 210 -1.38 7.58 -3.01
N LEU A 211 -0.98 8.43 -2.07
CA LEU A 211 -1.09 9.88 -2.21
C LEU A 211 0.23 10.46 -2.72
N SER A 212 0.14 11.69 -3.21
CA SER A 212 1.25 12.52 -3.67
C SER A 212 1.09 13.92 -3.06
N TYR A 213 2.14 14.74 -3.12
CA TYR A 213 2.00 16.19 -2.91
C TYR A 213 1.26 16.88 -4.05
N ASN A 214 1.00 16.16 -5.15
CA ASN A 214 0.14 16.60 -6.26
C ASN A 214 -1.19 15.88 -6.25
N THR A 215 -2.14 16.43 -7.01
CA THR A 215 -3.33 15.71 -7.48
C THR A 215 -3.21 15.47 -8.98
N TYR A 216 -3.71 14.31 -9.43
CA TYR A 216 -3.74 13.96 -10.85
C TYR A 216 -5.18 13.82 -11.32
N THR A 217 -5.50 14.37 -12.49
CA THR A 217 -6.79 14.18 -13.16
C THR A 217 -6.61 13.30 -14.38
N TYR A 218 -7.53 12.35 -14.53
CA TYR A 218 -7.61 11.46 -15.68
C TYR A 218 -8.76 11.90 -16.58
N ALA A 219 -8.56 11.88 -17.88
CA ALA A 219 -9.56 12.25 -18.86
C ALA A 219 -9.35 11.51 -20.18
N ASN A 220 -10.35 11.59 -21.07
CA ASN A 220 -10.27 11.07 -22.45
C ASN A 220 -9.90 9.57 -22.53
N PHE A 221 -10.36 8.76 -21.58
CA PHE A 221 -10.10 7.32 -21.60
C PHE A 221 -10.75 6.65 -22.81
N LYS A 222 -9.92 6.02 -23.65
CA LYS A 222 -10.31 5.45 -24.94
C LYS A 222 -9.64 4.10 -25.17
N VAL A 223 -10.22 3.35 -26.10
CA VAL A 223 -9.68 2.11 -26.66
C VAL A 223 -9.76 2.17 -28.18
N ASP A 224 -8.82 1.54 -28.89
CA ASP A 224 -8.82 1.49 -30.36
C ASP A 224 -10.02 0.71 -30.93
N ARG A 225 -10.53 -0.28 -30.18
CA ARG A 225 -11.71 -1.07 -30.52
C ARG A 225 -12.53 -1.46 -29.28
N SER A 226 -13.85 -1.31 -29.36
CA SER A 226 -14.77 -1.68 -28.27
C SER A 226 -15.28 -3.12 -28.35
N THR A 227 -15.08 -3.81 -29.48
CA THR A 227 -15.45 -5.21 -29.67
C THR A 227 -14.21 -6.02 -30.04
N PHE A 228 -14.03 -7.19 -29.42
CA PHE A 228 -12.79 -7.95 -29.54
C PHE A 228 -13.00 -9.48 -29.47
N LYS A 229 -11.92 -10.21 -29.76
CA LYS A 229 -11.72 -11.65 -29.59
C LYS A 229 -10.40 -11.91 -28.86
N ALA A 230 -10.14 -13.16 -28.51
CA ALA A 230 -8.97 -13.54 -27.72
C ALA A 230 -7.62 -13.14 -28.33
N GLU A 231 -7.50 -13.21 -29.66
CA GLU A 231 -6.26 -12.91 -30.40
C GLU A 231 -6.03 -11.41 -30.67
N ASP A 232 -7.01 -10.56 -30.42
CA ASP A 232 -6.87 -9.12 -30.64
C ASP A 232 -5.90 -8.47 -29.64
N GLU A 233 -5.15 -7.46 -30.10
CA GLU A 233 -4.47 -6.51 -29.22
C GLU A 233 -5.36 -5.28 -29.04
N LEU A 234 -5.68 -4.98 -27.78
CA LEU A 234 -6.41 -3.81 -27.33
C LEU A 234 -5.40 -2.74 -26.93
N THR A 235 -5.52 -1.54 -27.49
CA THR A 235 -4.70 -0.39 -27.13
C THR A 235 -5.56 0.66 -26.45
N PHE A 236 -5.32 0.84 -25.15
CA PHE A 236 -5.96 1.87 -24.34
C PHE A 236 -5.10 3.12 -24.30
N SER A 237 -5.76 4.28 -24.21
CA SER A 237 -5.11 5.56 -23.98
C SER A 237 -5.91 6.39 -22.98
N VAL A 238 -5.22 7.10 -22.09
CA VAL A 238 -5.83 8.03 -21.14
C VAL A 238 -4.93 9.24 -20.97
N ASP A 239 -5.52 10.42 -20.88
CA ASP A 239 -4.77 11.65 -20.60
C ASP A 239 -4.67 11.81 -19.07
N VAL A 240 -3.45 12.04 -18.59
CA VAL A 240 -3.16 12.24 -17.16
C VAL A 240 -2.54 13.61 -16.98
N THR A 241 -3.17 14.45 -16.17
CA THR A 241 -2.73 15.82 -15.91
C THR A 241 -2.26 15.97 -14.47
N ASN A 242 -1.07 16.54 -14.27
CA ASN A 242 -0.60 16.92 -12.94
C ASN A 242 -1.13 18.32 -12.58
N ASN A 243 -2.07 18.39 -11.64
CA ASN A 243 -2.66 19.66 -11.18
C ASN A 243 -1.93 20.27 -9.99
N GLY A 244 -0.82 19.66 -9.55
CA GLY A 244 -0.02 20.13 -8.44
C GLY A 244 1.00 21.19 -8.82
N GLN A 245 1.88 21.52 -7.87
CA GLN A 245 2.88 22.58 -8.00
C GLN A 245 4.31 22.04 -8.15
N VAL A 246 4.51 20.73 -7.99
CA VAL A 246 5.82 20.08 -8.09
C VAL A 246 5.80 18.98 -9.14
N ALA A 247 6.96 18.62 -9.68
CA ALA A 247 7.06 17.44 -10.52
C ALA A 247 6.67 16.19 -9.72
N GLY A 248 6.12 15.18 -10.38
CA GLY A 248 5.73 13.94 -9.71
C GLY A 248 5.62 12.78 -10.68
N LYS A 249 5.62 11.57 -10.10
CA LYS A 249 5.42 10.33 -10.85
C LYS A 249 4.07 9.73 -10.47
N GLU A 250 3.27 9.40 -11.47
CA GLU A 250 1.98 8.76 -11.28
C GLU A 250 2.00 7.35 -11.86
N SER A 251 1.57 6.38 -11.05
CA SER A 251 1.38 4.99 -11.49
C SER A 251 -0.03 4.83 -12.02
N VAL A 252 -0.18 4.79 -13.35
CA VAL A 252 -1.45 4.66 -14.06
C VAL A 252 -1.83 3.18 -14.11
N LEU A 253 -2.92 2.81 -13.44
CA LEU A 253 -3.36 1.42 -13.27
C LEU A 253 -4.59 1.13 -14.14
N LEU A 254 -4.53 0.08 -14.96
CA LEU A 254 -5.64 -0.38 -15.81
C LEU A 254 -6.26 -1.65 -15.23
N TYR A 255 -7.54 -1.56 -14.89
CA TYR A 255 -8.33 -2.66 -14.35
C TYR A 255 -9.40 -3.13 -15.34
N SER A 256 -9.80 -4.39 -15.21
CA SER A 256 -10.99 -4.95 -15.85
C SER A 256 -11.97 -5.50 -14.82
N THR A 257 -13.26 -5.43 -15.12
CA THR A 257 -14.33 -6.19 -14.47
C THR A 257 -15.10 -6.95 -15.54
N ASP A 258 -15.18 -8.27 -15.40
CA ASP A 258 -16.10 -9.10 -16.18
C ASP A 258 -17.48 -8.99 -15.55
N LEU A 259 -18.50 -8.53 -16.30
CA LEU A 259 -19.82 -8.28 -15.73
C LEU A 259 -20.63 -9.57 -15.53
N PHE A 260 -20.36 -10.60 -16.34
CA PHE A 260 -21.07 -11.87 -16.25
C PHE A 260 -20.18 -13.00 -16.75
N ALA A 261 -19.94 -13.98 -15.87
CA ALA A 261 -19.14 -15.15 -16.18
C ALA A 261 -19.75 -16.42 -15.58
N SER A 262 -19.39 -17.57 -16.16
CA SER A 262 -19.83 -18.90 -15.69
C SER A 262 -19.37 -19.25 -14.27
N ILE A 263 -18.31 -18.60 -13.78
CA ILE A 263 -17.91 -18.56 -12.37
C ILE A 263 -18.01 -17.11 -11.92
N THR A 264 -18.44 -16.90 -10.67
CA THR A 264 -18.48 -15.56 -10.06
C THR A 264 -17.16 -14.79 -10.32
N PRO A 265 -17.19 -13.69 -11.09
CA PRO A 265 -15.98 -12.96 -11.45
C PRO A 265 -15.43 -12.20 -10.24
N ASP A 266 -14.16 -11.84 -10.30
CA ASP A 266 -13.59 -10.88 -9.34
C ASP A 266 -14.21 -9.50 -9.60
N VAL A 267 -14.44 -8.70 -8.56
CA VAL A 267 -15.04 -7.36 -8.73
C VAL A 267 -14.18 -6.44 -9.59
N MET A 268 -12.86 -6.63 -9.57
CA MET A 268 -11.89 -6.00 -10.47
C MET A 268 -10.58 -6.76 -10.47
N ARG A 269 -9.82 -6.65 -11.57
CA ARG A 269 -8.48 -7.24 -11.71
C ARG A 269 -7.53 -6.28 -12.38
N LEU A 270 -6.36 -6.07 -11.81
CA LEU A 270 -5.29 -5.31 -12.46
C LEU A 270 -4.83 -6.08 -13.71
N ARG A 271 -4.75 -5.39 -14.85
CA ARG A 271 -4.33 -5.99 -16.13
C ARG A 271 -3.05 -5.39 -16.67
N ASN A 272 -2.83 -4.09 -16.47
CA ASN A 272 -1.59 -3.43 -16.86
C ASN A 272 -1.36 -2.20 -15.97
N PHE A 273 -0.13 -1.68 -15.96
CA PHE A 273 0.20 -0.39 -15.40
C PHE A 273 1.38 0.25 -16.13
N GLU A 274 1.44 1.57 -16.09
CA GLU A 274 2.58 2.35 -16.57
C GLU A 274 2.89 3.45 -15.56
N LYS A 275 4.18 3.78 -15.36
CA LYS A 275 4.56 4.83 -14.41
C LYS A 275 5.22 5.98 -15.15
N VAL A 276 4.55 7.13 -15.14
CA VAL A 276 4.94 8.30 -15.91
C VAL A 276 5.34 9.45 -15.00
N GLU A 277 6.34 10.22 -15.43
CA GLU A 277 6.74 11.46 -14.77
C GLU A 277 6.09 12.63 -15.48
N ILE A 278 5.35 13.47 -14.73
CA ILE A 278 4.53 14.55 -15.28
C ILE A 278 4.88 15.85 -14.55
N GLN A 279 5.28 16.88 -15.30
CA GLN A 279 5.60 18.20 -14.77
C GLN A 279 4.33 18.95 -14.32
N PRO A 280 4.45 19.97 -13.44
CA PRO A 280 3.29 20.78 -13.03
C PRO A 280 2.52 21.37 -14.22
N GLY A 281 1.20 21.15 -14.26
CA GLY A 281 0.32 21.62 -15.34
C GLY A 281 0.44 20.86 -16.67
N GLU A 282 1.34 19.88 -16.77
CA GLU A 282 1.48 19.05 -17.97
C GLU A 282 0.40 17.97 -18.02
N THR A 283 -0.08 17.69 -19.24
CA THR A 283 -0.90 16.53 -19.56
C THR A 283 -0.11 15.56 -20.43
N GLN A 284 -0.06 14.29 -20.03
CA GLN A 284 0.53 13.21 -20.84
C GLN A 284 -0.52 12.17 -21.21
N THR A 285 -0.55 11.76 -22.48
CA THR A 285 -1.35 10.63 -22.94
C THR A 285 -0.59 9.33 -22.66
N VAL A 286 -1.11 8.53 -21.73
CA VAL A 286 -0.53 7.23 -21.35
C VAL A 286 -1.19 6.12 -22.14
N VAL A 287 -0.39 5.24 -22.74
CA VAL A 287 -0.85 4.14 -23.59
C VAL A 287 -0.60 2.80 -22.89
N LEU A 288 -1.64 1.98 -22.77
CA LEU A 288 -1.55 0.64 -22.17
C LEU A 288 -2.09 -0.41 -23.14
N LYS A 289 -1.36 -1.51 -23.32
CA LYS A 289 -1.73 -2.58 -24.27
C LYS A 289 -2.09 -3.86 -23.55
N LEU A 290 -3.08 -4.59 -24.06
CA LEU A 290 -3.53 -5.88 -23.55
C LEU A 290 -3.92 -6.80 -24.69
N LYS A 291 -3.65 -8.11 -24.59
CA LYS A 291 -4.29 -9.06 -25.49
C LYS A 291 -5.69 -9.36 -24.99
N GLY A 292 -6.65 -9.62 -25.88
CA GLY A 292 -8.00 -10.04 -25.50
C GLY A 292 -7.98 -11.28 -24.59
N SER A 293 -7.04 -12.20 -24.81
CA SER A 293 -6.80 -13.37 -23.96
C SER A 293 -6.40 -13.03 -22.51
N ASP A 294 -5.95 -11.81 -22.21
CA ASP A 294 -5.60 -11.41 -20.84
C ASP A 294 -6.82 -11.20 -19.94
N LEU A 295 -8.00 -11.06 -20.55
CA LEU A 295 -9.29 -11.02 -19.87
C LEU A 295 -9.85 -12.43 -19.59
N ALA A 296 -9.18 -13.49 -20.06
CA ALA A 296 -9.56 -14.87 -19.76
C ALA A 296 -9.37 -15.21 -18.26
N PHE A 297 -10.17 -16.16 -17.79
CA PHE A 297 -10.10 -16.74 -16.45
C PHE A 297 -10.06 -18.27 -16.51
N VAL A 298 -9.75 -18.92 -15.37
CA VAL A 298 -9.76 -20.38 -15.26
C VAL A 298 -11.14 -20.85 -14.80
N GLY A 299 -11.80 -21.65 -15.64
CA GLY A 299 -13.13 -22.21 -15.36
C GLY A 299 -13.13 -23.33 -14.33
N SER A 300 -14.32 -23.83 -13.98
CA SER A 300 -14.52 -24.90 -12.98
C SER A 300 -13.96 -26.25 -13.46
N ASP A 301 -13.89 -26.39 -14.78
CA ASP A 301 -13.23 -27.50 -15.50
C ASP A 301 -11.69 -27.34 -15.57
N LYS A 302 -11.13 -26.35 -14.88
CA LYS A 302 -9.69 -26.02 -14.83
C LYS A 302 -9.10 -25.64 -16.19
N LYS A 303 -9.93 -25.18 -17.13
CA LYS A 303 -9.49 -24.69 -18.44
C LYS A 303 -9.53 -23.17 -18.48
N TRP A 304 -8.53 -22.57 -19.14
CA TRP A 304 -8.60 -21.16 -19.50
C TRP A 304 -9.76 -20.91 -20.45
N ARG A 305 -10.52 -19.86 -20.20
CA ARG A 305 -11.62 -19.42 -21.05
C ARG A 305 -11.77 -17.90 -21.06
N LEU A 306 -12.10 -17.37 -22.23
CA LEU A 306 -12.62 -16.03 -22.42
C LEU A 306 -14.05 -16.24 -22.90
N GLU A 307 -15.03 -15.73 -22.18
CA GLU A 307 -16.44 -15.88 -22.54
C GLU A 307 -16.91 -14.66 -23.34
N SER A 308 -17.83 -14.86 -24.27
CA SER A 308 -18.51 -13.74 -24.95
C SER A 308 -19.36 -12.98 -23.93
N GLY A 309 -19.23 -11.67 -23.88
CA GLY A 309 -19.89 -10.86 -22.86
C GLY A 309 -19.29 -9.47 -22.72
N ASP A 310 -19.83 -8.72 -21.76
CA ASP A 310 -19.47 -7.34 -21.51
C ASP A 310 -18.42 -7.21 -20.42
N PHE A 311 -17.41 -6.38 -20.68
CA PHE A 311 -16.35 -6.05 -19.75
C PHE A 311 -16.36 -4.54 -19.49
N ARG A 312 -16.21 -4.15 -18.22
CA ARG A 312 -15.90 -2.76 -17.87
C ARG A 312 -14.39 -2.62 -17.69
N MET A 313 -13.81 -1.63 -18.35
CA MET A 313 -12.43 -1.23 -18.14
C MET A 313 -12.41 0.05 -17.32
N THR A 314 -11.48 0.16 -16.37
CA THR A 314 -11.37 1.31 -15.48
C THR A 314 -9.92 1.78 -15.39
N CYS A 315 -9.70 3.09 -15.45
CA CYS A 315 -8.38 3.71 -15.30
C CYS A 315 -8.50 5.10 -14.67
N GLY A 316 -7.89 5.32 -13.50
CA GLY A 316 -7.81 6.65 -12.87
C GLY A 316 -9.13 7.36 -12.52
N GLY A 317 -10.24 6.60 -12.43
CA GLY A 317 -11.59 7.12 -12.20
C GLY A 317 -12.48 7.10 -13.45
N GLU A 318 -11.87 7.02 -14.63
CA GLU A 318 -12.57 6.87 -15.90
C GLU A 318 -12.95 5.41 -16.15
N SER A 319 -14.03 5.18 -16.89
CA SER A 319 -14.42 3.84 -17.30
C SER A 319 -15.03 3.79 -18.71
N LEU A 320 -14.90 2.65 -19.37
CA LEU A 320 -15.53 2.36 -20.66
C LEU A 320 -15.95 0.89 -20.74
N MET A 321 -16.84 0.59 -21.69
CA MET A 321 -17.35 -0.76 -21.93
C MET A 321 -16.68 -1.39 -23.15
N LEU A 322 -16.36 -2.68 -23.04
CA LEU A 322 -15.93 -3.55 -24.13
C LEU A 322 -16.86 -4.76 -24.25
N GLN A 323 -16.92 -5.35 -25.45
CA GLN A 323 -17.67 -6.57 -25.70
C GLN A 323 -16.75 -7.64 -26.32
N CYS A 324 -16.61 -8.78 -25.64
CA CYS A 324 -16.03 -9.98 -26.23
C CYS A 324 -17.08 -10.63 -27.15
N SER A 325 -16.77 -10.74 -28.43
CA SER A 325 -17.71 -11.22 -29.46
C SER A 325 -17.76 -12.74 -29.62
N ALA A 326 -16.80 -13.48 -29.04
CA ALA A 326 -16.72 -14.92 -29.21
C ALA A 326 -16.03 -15.60 -28.02
N THR A 327 -16.67 -16.65 -27.50
CA THR A 327 -16.08 -17.51 -26.47
C THR A 327 -14.91 -18.32 -27.04
N LYS A 328 -13.81 -18.39 -26.28
CA LYS A 328 -12.68 -19.28 -26.55
C LYS A 328 -12.34 -20.07 -25.29
N VAL A 329 -12.21 -21.39 -25.44
CA VAL A 329 -11.75 -22.29 -24.38
C VAL A 329 -10.45 -22.92 -24.84
N TRP A 330 -9.40 -22.83 -24.03
CA TRP A 330 -8.10 -23.43 -24.35
C TRP A 330 -8.06 -24.87 -23.84
N ASN A 331 -7.58 -25.77 -24.72
CA ASN A 331 -7.33 -27.17 -24.36
C ASN A 331 -5.91 -27.40 -23.82
N THR A 332 -5.03 -26.40 -23.97
CA THR A 332 -3.69 -26.40 -23.40
C THR A 332 -3.73 -25.96 -21.93
N PRO A 333 -2.77 -26.40 -21.09
CA PRO A 333 -2.70 -25.96 -19.69
C PRO A 333 -2.53 -24.44 -19.53
N ASN A 334 -1.90 -23.79 -20.51
CA ASN A 334 -1.66 -22.35 -20.54
C ASN A 334 -2.25 -21.75 -21.82
N ARG A 335 -2.58 -20.45 -21.77
CA ARG A 335 -3.15 -19.69 -22.88
C ARG A 335 -2.11 -19.05 -23.78
#